data_AF-A0A0G4N7U9-F1
#
_entry.id   AF-A0A0G4N7U9-F1
#
_cell.length_a   1.000
_cell.length_b   1.000
_cell.length_c   1.000
_cell.angle_alpha   90.00
_cell.angle_beta   90.00
_cell.angle_gamma   90.00
#
_symmetry.space_group_name_H-M   'P 1'
#
loop_
_entity.id
_entity.type
_entity.pdbx_description
1 polymer ?
#
loop_
_entity_poly.entity_id
_entity_poly.type
_entity_poly.pdbx_seq_one_letter_code
_entity_poly.pdbx_strand_id
1 'polypeptide(L)'
;MPTITVNKYDLYKALGQNFTTEEFEDLCFEFGIELDEDTENDDRPIVDGVQAPPELKIEIPANRYDMLCFEGIALMLNIFREKTPSPNYKLVEPKNPELS
;
A
#
# COMPACT_ATOMS: atom_id res chain seq x y z
N MET A 1 3.40 0.34 -16.25
CA MET A 1 3.43 -0.18 -14.89
C MET A 1 2.07 0.17 -14.30
N PRO A 2 1.28 -0.77 -13.75
CA PRO A 2 0.01 -0.39 -13.11
C PRO A 2 0.27 0.59 -11.96
N THR A 3 -0.45 1.70 -11.96
CA THR A 3 -0.46 2.66 -10.87
C THR A 3 -1.54 2.26 -9.86
N ILE A 4 -1.13 2.03 -8.61
CA ILE A 4 -2.02 1.69 -7.51
C ILE A 4 -2.16 2.92 -6.61
N THR A 5 -3.38 3.43 -6.49
CA THR A 5 -3.71 4.54 -5.60
C THR A 5 -4.09 4.01 -4.22
N VAL A 6 -3.49 4.55 -3.17
CA VAL A 6 -3.77 4.18 -1.78
C VAL A 6 -3.90 5.41 -0.90
N ASN A 7 -4.72 5.34 0.14
CA ASN A 7 -4.75 6.38 1.17
C ASN A 7 -3.40 6.42 1.90
N LYS A 8 -2.76 7.60 1.90
CA LYS A 8 -1.42 7.84 2.45
C LYS A 8 -1.32 7.47 3.93
N TYR A 9 -2.21 8.03 4.75
CA TYR A 9 -2.12 7.85 6.19
C TYR A 9 -2.55 6.46 6.64
N ASP A 10 -3.48 5.83 5.93
CA ASP A 10 -3.82 4.43 6.19
C ASP A 10 -2.63 3.51 5.88
N LEU A 11 -1.90 3.76 4.78
CA LEU A 11 -0.69 3.01 4.47
C LEU A 11 0.38 3.22 5.55
N TYR A 12 0.67 4.47 5.93
CA TYR A 12 1.66 4.78 6.95
C TYR A 12 1.33 4.16 8.31
N LYS A 13 0.04 4.16 8.67
CA LYS A 13 -0.46 3.44 9.84
C LYS A 13 -0.20 1.93 9.74
N ALA A 14 -0.46 1.31 8.58
CA ALA A 14 -0.18 -0.10 8.36
C ALA A 14 1.33 -0.42 8.35
N LEU A 15 2.18 0.53 7.94
CA LEU A 15 3.64 0.44 7.98
C LEU A 15 4.23 0.74 9.37
N GLY A 16 3.39 1.18 10.32
CA GLY A 16 3.77 1.50 11.70
C GLY A 16 4.68 2.72 11.83
N GLN A 17 4.75 3.58 10.81
CA GLN A 17 5.63 4.75 10.75
C GLN A 17 5.01 5.80 9.81
N ASN A 18 5.08 7.07 10.22
CA ASN A 18 4.82 8.18 9.30
C ASN A 18 6.11 8.53 8.57
N PHE A 19 6.02 8.70 7.26
CA PHE A 19 7.14 9.07 6.41
C PHE A 19 6.94 10.48 5.89
N THR A 20 8.04 11.19 5.64
CA THR A 20 8.03 12.30 4.68
C THR A 20 7.91 11.74 3.26
N THR A 21 7.59 12.59 2.29
CA THR A 21 7.57 12.20 0.86
C THR A 21 8.93 11.64 0.44
N GLU A 22 10.03 12.33 0.75
CA GLU A 22 11.40 11.91 0.42
C GLU A 22 11.75 10.56 1.08
N GLU A 23 11.43 10.35 2.36
CA GLU A 23 11.70 9.06 3.02
C GLU A 23 10.90 7.91 2.40
N PHE A 24 9.69 8.19 1.91
CA PHE A 24 8.87 7.18 1.26
C PHE A 24 9.33 6.90 -0.17
N GLU A 25 9.77 7.93 -0.91
CA GLU A 25 10.42 7.80 -2.22
C GLU A 25 11.67 6.93 -2.14
N ASP A 26 12.54 7.17 -1.15
CA ASP A 26 13.73 6.36 -0.89
C ASP A 26 13.37 4.90 -0.63
N LEU A 27 12.36 4.64 0.22
CA LEU A 27 11.87 3.29 0.47
C LEU A 27 11.34 2.61 -0.80
N CYS A 28 10.57 3.33 -1.62
CA CYS A 28 10.08 2.84 -2.90
C CYS A 28 11.25 2.47 -3.83
N PHE A 29 12.24 3.35 -3.95
CA PHE A 29 13.43 3.15 -4.78
C PHE A 29 14.25 1.93 -4.33
N GLU A 30 14.54 1.82 -3.03
CA GLU A 30 15.27 0.67 -2.47
C GLU A 30 14.55 -0.66 -2.72
N PHE A 31 13.22 -0.65 -2.66
CA PHE A 31 12.40 -1.83 -2.92
C PHE A 31 12.25 -2.16 -4.42
N GLY A 32 12.42 -1.17 -5.30
CA GLY A 32 12.25 -1.30 -6.76
C GLY A 32 10.83 -1.04 -7.25
N ILE A 33 10.09 -0.15 -6.58
CA ILE A 33 8.82 0.45 -7.02
C ILE A 33 9.01 1.98 -7.10
N GLU A 34 8.03 2.70 -7.64
CA GLU A 34 8.14 4.15 -7.81
C GLU A 34 6.93 4.86 -7.20
N LEU A 35 7.18 5.95 -6.48
CA LEU A 35 6.13 6.89 -6.08
C LEU A 35 5.94 7.88 -7.24
N ASP A 36 4.78 7.82 -7.89
CA ASP A 36 4.43 8.69 -9.01
C ASP A 36 3.91 10.05 -8.52
N GLU A 37 3.05 10.02 -7.49
CA GLU A 37 2.41 11.23 -6.97
C GLU A 37 2.05 11.10 -5.48
N ASP A 38 2.23 12.20 -4.74
CA ASP A 38 1.79 12.38 -3.36
C ASP A 38 0.90 13.61 -3.25
N THR A 39 -0.40 13.36 -3.06
CA THR A 39 -1.44 14.40 -3.16
C THR A 39 -1.68 15.16 -1.84
N GLU A 40 -0.80 15.03 -0.85
CA GLU A 40 -0.96 15.70 0.46
C GLU A 40 -1.09 17.22 0.35
N ASN A 41 -0.33 17.83 -0.56
CA ASN A 41 -0.28 19.28 -0.76
C ASN A 41 -1.20 19.78 -1.89
N ASP A 42 -1.98 18.89 -2.50
CA ASP A 42 -2.85 19.23 -3.63
C ASP A 42 -4.23 19.70 -3.17
N ASP A 43 -4.94 20.39 -4.07
CA ASP A 43 -6.34 20.77 -3.86
C ASP A 43 -7.24 19.54 -4.04
N ARG A 44 -7.50 18.85 -2.92
CA ARG A 44 -8.30 17.63 -2.86
C ARG A 44 -9.80 17.94 -2.78
N PRO A 45 -10.66 17.14 -3.45
CA PRO A 45 -12.11 17.37 -3.44
C PRO A 45 -12.70 17.23 -2.04
N ILE A 46 -13.79 17.96 -1.79
CA ILE A 46 -14.60 17.79 -0.58
C ILE A 46 -15.70 16.77 -0.88
N VAL A 47 -15.72 15.67 -0.13
CA VAL A 47 -16.72 14.62 -0.20
C VAL A 47 -17.46 14.59 1.14
N ASP A 48 -18.80 14.69 1.10
CA ASP A 48 -19.64 14.73 2.31
C ASP A 48 -19.24 15.80 3.35
N GLY A 49 -18.75 16.95 2.87
CA GLY A 49 -18.33 18.07 3.73
C GLY A 49 -16.95 17.91 4.37
N VAL A 50 -16.22 16.84 4.05
CA VAL A 50 -14.85 16.59 4.52
C VAL A 50 -13.91 16.54 3.33
N GLN A 51 -12.73 17.15 3.45
CA GLN A 51 -11.71 17.04 2.42
C GLN A 51 -11.25 15.58 2.28
N ALA A 52 -11.25 15.06 1.06
CA ALA A 52 -10.82 13.68 0.78
C ALA A 52 -9.42 13.43 1.35
N PRO A 53 -9.13 12.23 1.87
CA PRO A 53 -7.81 11.91 2.42
C PRO A 53 -6.74 12.02 1.33
N PRO A 54 -5.48 12.31 1.70
CA PRO A 54 -4.42 12.35 0.72
C PRO A 54 -4.07 10.93 0.28
N GLU A 55 -3.75 10.81 -1.00
CA GLU A 55 -3.46 9.58 -1.70
C GLU A 55 -2.00 9.56 -2.17
N LEU A 56 -1.41 8.36 -2.16
CA LEU A 56 -0.16 8.04 -2.82
C LEU A 56 -0.48 7.23 -4.08
N LYS A 57 0.09 7.63 -5.21
CA LYS A 57 0.04 6.87 -6.47
C LYS A 57 1.36 6.16 -6.64
N ILE A 58 1.33 4.84 -6.62
CA ILE A 58 2.54 4.01 -6.62
C ILE A 58 2.57 3.19 -7.90
N GLU A 59 3.60 3.33 -8.71
CA GLU A 59 3.82 2.48 -9.87
C GLU A 59 4.44 1.14 -9.45
N ILE A 60 3.75 0.05 -9.80
CA ILE A 60 4.17 -1.31 -9.50
C ILE A 60 4.67 -1.97 -10.79
N PRO A 61 5.83 -2.66 -10.78
CA PRO A 61 6.28 -3.48 -11.89
C PRO A 61 5.21 -4.49 -12.33
N ALA A 62 5.01 -4.64 -13.63
CA ALA A 62 3.91 -5.47 -14.17
C ALA A 62 3.96 -6.96 -13.78
N ASN A 63 5.09 -7.45 -13.28
CA ASN A 63 5.30 -8.80 -12.80
C ASN A 63 5.02 -8.99 -11.29
N ARG A 64 4.65 -7.94 -10.55
CA ARG A 64 4.39 -7.96 -9.09
C ARG A 64 2.90 -7.94 -8.77
N TYR A 65 2.22 -9.03 -9.11
CA TYR A 65 0.77 -9.19 -8.88
C TYR A 65 0.38 -9.17 -7.40
N ASP A 66 1.31 -9.51 -6.52
CA ASP A 66 1.15 -9.51 -5.06
C ASP A 66 1.03 -8.10 -4.45
N MET A 67 1.26 -7.03 -5.23
CA MET A 67 1.20 -5.64 -4.78
C MET A 67 0.13 -4.80 -5.49
N LEU A 68 -0.86 -5.45 -6.14
CA LEU A 68 -1.94 -4.75 -6.85
C LEU A 68 -3.09 -4.30 -5.93
N CYS A 69 -2.91 -4.40 -4.62
CA CYS A 69 -3.87 -3.92 -3.62
C CYS A 69 -3.14 -3.37 -2.40
N PHE A 70 -3.87 -2.64 -1.56
CA PHE A 70 -3.36 -2.01 -0.35
C PHE A 70 -2.66 -3.00 0.59
N GLU A 71 -3.29 -4.15 0.84
CA GLU A 71 -2.80 -5.18 1.76
C GLU A 71 -1.48 -5.78 1.26
N GLY A 72 -1.37 -6.00 -0.05
CA GLY A 72 -0.17 -6.50 -0.70
C GLY A 72 1.01 -5.54 -0.56
N ILE A 73 0.78 -4.26 -0.82
CA ILE A 73 1.80 -3.21 -0.66
C ILE A 73 2.27 -3.13 0.79
N ALA A 74 1.33 -3.03 1.74
CA ALA A 74 1.64 -2.92 3.16
C ALA A 74 2.41 -4.15 3.67
N LEU A 75 2.00 -5.36 3.26
CA LEU A 75 2.66 -6.61 3.65
C LEU A 75 4.09 -6.66 3.11
N MET A 76 4.29 -6.42 1.82
CA MET A 76 5.60 -6.59 1.18
C MET A 76 6.61 -5.54 1.66
N LEU A 77 6.19 -4.29 1.85
CA LEU A 77 7.06 -3.25 2.41
C LEU A 77 7.43 -3.55 3.87
N ASN A 78 6.51 -4.09 4.68
CA ASN A 78 6.82 -4.49 6.05
C ASN A 78 7.74 -5.71 6.13
N ILE A 79 7.63 -6.67 5.19
CA ILE A 79 8.56 -7.80 5.08
C ILE A 79 9.97 -7.29 4.71
N PHE A 80 10.07 -6.43 3.70
CA PHE A 80 11.34 -5.85 3.26
C PHE A 80 12.06 -5.08 4.37
N ARG A 81 11.30 -4.30 5.15
CA ARG A 81 11.80 -3.54 6.31
C ARG A 81 12.01 -4.40 7.57
N GLU A 82 11.90 -5.72 7.45
CA GLU A 82 12.04 -6.69 8.55
C GLU A 82 11.08 -6.43 9.74
N LYS A 83 9.96 -5.77 9.50
CA LYS A 83 8.93 -5.48 10.52
C LYS A 83 7.96 -6.62 10.72
N THR A 84 7.83 -7.51 9.74
CA THR A 84 6.92 -8.65 9.78
C THR A 84 7.53 -9.84 9.03
N PRO A 85 7.48 -11.06 9.56
CA PRO A 85 7.97 -12.24 8.84
C PRO A 85 7.07 -12.57 7.65
N SER A 86 7.62 -13.24 6.63
CA SER A 86 6.82 -13.75 5.52
C SER A 86 5.68 -14.66 6.03
N PRO A 87 4.43 -14.40 5.63
CA PRO A 87 3.29 -15.17 6.10
C PRO A 87 3.34 -16.62 5.61
N ASN A 88 2.79 -17.53 6.40
CA ASN A 88 2.66 -18.95 6.05
C ASN A 88 1.24 -19.21 5.52
N TYR A 89 1.09 -19.11 4.20
CA TYR A 89 -0.17 -19.42 3.53
C TYR A 89 -0.41 -20.94 3.51
N LYS A 90 -1.56 -21.38 4.00
CA LYS A 90 -1.97 -22.78 4.02
C LYS A 90 -3.38 -22.93 3.47
N LEU A 91 -3.59 -23.98 2.69
CA LEU A 91 -4.94 -24.41 2.34
C LEU A 91 -5.62 -24.94 3.61
N VAL A 92 -6.82 -24.45 3.88
CA VAL A 92 -7.67 -24.90 4.99
C VAL A 92 -9.05 -25.25 4.46
N GLU A 93 -9.71 -26.20 5.11
CA GLU A 93 -11.11 -26.48 4.80
C GLU A 93 -11.98 -25.29 5.22
N PRO A 94 -12.93 -24.85 4.38
CA PRO A 94 -13.85 -23.79 4.74
C PRO A 94 -14.71 -24.24 5.91
N LYS A 95 -14.92 -23.35 6.90
CA LYS A 95 -15.70 -23.66 8.11
C LYS A 95 -17.14 -24.10 7.83
N ASN A 96 -17.70 -23.71 6.68
CA ASN A 96 -19.04 -24.11 6.27
C ASN A 96 -19.07 -24.41 4.75
N PRO A 97 -18.88 -25.68 4.35
CA PRO A 97 -18.72 -26.06 2.94
C PRO A 97 -19.96 -25.83 2.05
N GLU A 98 -21.15 -25.64 2.64
CA GLU A 98 -22.42 -25.56 1.89
C GLU A 98 -22.82 -24.15 1.42
N LEU A 99 -22.03 -23.12 1.74
CA LEU A 99 -22.30 -21.72 1.37
C LEU A 99 -21.47 -21.23 0.17
N SER A 100 -20.85 -22.14 -0.59
CA SER A 100 -20.10 -21.83 -1.82
C SER A 100 -21.00 -21.62 -3.04
#